data_AF-A0A414HEA5-F1
#
_entry.id   AF-A0A414HEA5-F1
#
_cell.length_a   1.000
_cell.length_b   1.000
_cell.length_c   1.000
_cell.angle_alpha   90.00
_cell.angle_beta   90.00
_cell.angle_gamma   90.00
#
_symmetry.space_group_name_H-M   'P 1'
#
loop_
_entity.id
_entity.type
_entity.pdbx_description
1 polymer ?
#
loop_
_entity_poly.entity_id
_entity_poly.type
_entity_poly.pdbx_seq_one_letter_code
_entity_poly.pdbx_strand_id
1 'polypeptide(L)'
;MKQENPTVPETDRIFPEDDDALYREMTAHMPGCYFPTSLSEDGIHEFAGEEFRRIRNIVCRHYNFDEDKYIQENAGVSPFDSVQDNFELEVYRRIRKDYMQLSVISIRESLLGKIRRAVEKENNIIGTFYRNRGVHYRESESPEYETSPIVVVHNPVFYGYGGYEGATVYELFINGNGKLLCTLNGEAGEDFDEPAENVQTEGLLNITHWLEEYGFIPDDTDDDEITVCDECGSDNIQTQAWVDPNTRIFIGTTGIDRDDNWCDECEDHLPFTTLKEFKGRMQEWWDSLDSNQMEKITGYRQNKRQAFVKACNIWWGNKNYDEKRKIWKEHNNY
;
A
#
# COMPACT_ATOMS: atom_id res chain seq x y z
N MET A 1 35.02 20.72 -41.62
CA MET A 1 35.97 20.83 -40.50
C MET A 1 35.25 21.53 -39.36
N LYS A 2 34.66 20.78 -38.43
CA LYS A 2 34.21 21.32 -37.15
C LYS A 2 35.39 21.18 -36.19
N GLN A 3 35.78 22.27 -35.54
CA GLN A 3 36.81 22.26 -34.51
C GLN A 3 36.32 21.37 -33.36
N GLU A 4 37.04 20.27 -33.13
CA GLU A 4 37.01 19.56 -31.86
C GLU A 4 37.58 20.51 -30.80
N ASN A 5 36.77 20.86 -29.81
CA ASN A 5 37.28 21.48 -28.61
C ASN A 5 38.17 20.44 -27.91
N PRO A 6 39.44 20.77 -27.59
CA PRO A 6 40.29 19.84 -26.86
C PRO A 6 39.74 19.68 -25.45
N THR A 7 39.31 18.46 -25.11
CA THR A 7 39.04 18.04 -23.74
C THR A 7 40.36 18.13 -22.97
N VAL A 8 40.49 19.16 -22.14
CA VAL A 8 41.59 19.28 -21.19
C VAL A 8 41.47 18.10 -20.21
N PRO A 9 42.55 17.34 -19.94
CA PRO A 9 42.54 16.37 -18.85
C PRO A 9 42.30 17.12 -17.53
N GLU A 10 41.23 16.80 -16.81
CA GLU A 10 41.01 17.27 -15.43
C GLU A 10 42.01 16.57 -14.50
N THR A 11 43.27 16.95 -14.60
CA THR A 11 44.32 16.58 -13.65
C THR A 11 44.73 17.87 -12.94
N ASP A 12 44.49 17.91 -11.63
CA ASP A 12 44.80 18.98 -10.65
C ASP A 12 43.60 19.82 -10.14
N ARG A 13 42.45 19.18 -9.89
CA ARG A 13 41.50 19.76 -8.92
C ARG A 13 41.98 19.45 -7.50
N ILE A 14 42.23 20.48 -6.71
CA ILE A 14 42.64 20.37 -5.29
C ILE A 14 41.38 20.21 -4.44
N PHE A 15 41.35 19.20 -3.58
CA PHE A 15 40.26 18.97 -2.63
C PHE A 15 40.07 20.18 -1.70
N PRO A 16 38.83 20.63 -1.42
CA PRO A 16 38.59 21.76 -0.53
C PRO A 16 38.88 21.36 0.93
N GLU A 17 39.94 21.92 1.51
CA GLU A 17 40.38 21.65 2.88
C GLU A 17 39.66 22.48 3.95
N ASP A 18 39.00 23.59 3.58
CA ASP A 18 38.18 24.39 4.49
C ASP A 18 36.70 23.99 4.45
N ASP A 19 36.06 23.97 5.62
CA ASP A 19 34.66 23.54 5.81
C ASP A 19 33.68 24.32 4.92
N ASP A 20 33.87 25.63 4.73
CA ASP A 20 33.00 26.48 3.93
C ASP A 20 33.08 26.15 2.43
N ALA A 21 34.29 25.90 1.90
CA ALA A 21 34.49 25.46 0.54
C ALA A 21 33.95 24.04 0.33
N LEU A 22 34.21 23.12 1.25
CA LEU A 22 33.70 21.74 1.17
C LEU A 22 32.17 21.71 1.21
N TYR A 23 31.54 22.45 2.12
CA TYR A 23 30.08 22.57 2.18
C TYR A 23 29.48 23.16 0.90
N ARG A 24 30.09 24.22 0.34
CA ARG A 24 29.64 24.80 -0.95
C ARG A 24 29.78 23.83 -2.10
N GLU A 25 30.87 23.08 -2.16
CA GLU A 25 31.09 22.05 -3.16
C GLU A 25 30.03 20.95 -3.05
N MET A 26 29.81 20.41 -1.85
CA MET A 26 28.78 19.38 -1.61
C MET A 26 27.38 19.87 -2.00
N THR A 27 27.00 21.07 -1.57
CA THR A 27 25.67 21.64 -1.86
C THR A 27 25.46 21.97 -3.34
N ALA A 28 26.52 22.13 -4.13
CA ALA A 28 26.44 22.31 -5.59
C ALA A 28 26.03 21.03 -6.33
N HIS A 29 26.31 19.85 -5.75
CA HIS A 29 25.90 18.54 -6.31
C HIS A 29 24.50 18.09 -5.85
N MET A 30 23.89 18.81 -4.91
CA MET A 30 22.54 18.53 -4.43
C MET A 30 21.47 18.96 -5.45
N PRO A 31 20.38 18.17 -5.62
CA PRO A 31 19.16 18.60 -6.28
C PRO A 31 18.57 19.90 -5.68
N GLY A 32 17.74 20.58 -6.47
CA GLY A 32 17.03 21.79 -6.02
C GLY A 32 15.93 21.51 -4.99
N CYS A 33 15.39 20.29 -4.98
CA CYS A 33 14.45 19.82 -3.97
C CYS A 33 14.49 18.30 -3.86
N TYR A 34 14.00 17.78 -2.73
CA TYR A 34 13.87 16.35 -2.44
C TYR A 34 12.42 15.96 -2.18
N PHE A 35 12.10 14.71 -2.51
CA PHE A 35 10.78 14.11 -2.42
C PHE A 35 10.88 12.75 -1.69
N PRO A 36 11.09 12.76 -0.37
CA PRO A 36 11.30 11.54 0.40
C PRO A 36 10.04 10.67 0.41
N THR A 37 10.22 9.36 0.52
CA THR A 37 9.15 8.36 0.58
C THR A 37 8.52 8.23 1.96
N SER A 38 9.11 8.85 2.99
CA SER A 38 8.60 8.96 4.35
C SER A 38 8.80 10.38 4.89
N LEU A 39 7.87 10.83 5.72
CA LEU A 39 7.99 12.09 6.49
C LEU A 39 8.11 11.86 8.00
N SER A 40 8.32 10.62 8.45
CA SER A 40 8.66 10.36 9.86
C SER A 40 10.01 11.00 10.19
N GLU A 41 10.22 11.34 11.46
CA GLU A 41 11.50 11.91 11.92
C GLU A 41 12.67 10.98 11.59
N ASP A 42 12.53 9.69 11.90
CA ASP A 42 13.52 8.65 11.57
C ASP A 42 13.74 8.52 10.07
N GLY A 43 12.68 8.54 9.26
CA GLY A 43 12.77 8.38 7.80
C GLY A 43 13.42 9.59 7.11
N ILE A 44 13.15 10.80 7.61
CA ILE A 44 13.80 12.02 7.14
C ILE A 44 15.29 12.03 7.52
N HIS A 45 15.62 11.57 8.73
CA HIS A 45 17.01 11.48 9.18
C HIS A 45 17.80 10.45 8.36
N GLU A 46 17.23 9.26 8.14
CA GLU A 46 17.82 8.23 7.28
C GLU A 46 18.07 8.75 5.86
N PHE A 47 17.06 9.40 5.26
CA PHE A 47 17.18 10.00 3.93
C PHE A 47 18.31 11.03 3.84
N ALA A 48 18.44 11.92 4.83
CA ALA A 48 19.50 12.91 4.85
C ALA A 48 20.90 12.26 4.96
N GLY A 49 21.03 11.22 5.77
CA GLY A 49 22.27 10.44 5.88
C GLY A 49 22.63 9.70 4.59
N GLU A 50 21.66 9.13 3.88
CA GLU A 50 21.88 8.51 2.57
C GLU A 50 22.33 9.52 1.52
N GLU A 51 21.67 10.68 1.49
CA GLU A 51 22.02 11.76 0.56
C GLU A 51 23.41 12.32 0.85
N PHE A 52 23.78 12.46 2.12
CA PHE A 52 25.13 12.83 2.53
C PHE A 52 26.17 11.84 1.99
N ARG A 53 25.95 10.54 2.17
CA ARG A 53 26.84 9.50 1.61
C ARG A 53 26.90 9.56 0.09
N ARG A 54 25.78 9.79 -0.59
CA ARG A 54 25.71 9.91 -2.06
C ARG A 54 26.56 11.07 -2.55
N ILE A 55 26.40 12.25 -1.97
CA ILE A 55 27.16 13.45 -2.36
C ILE A 55 28.63 13.32 -1.97
N ARG A 56 28.95 12.83 -0.78
CA ARG A 56 30.32 12.50 -0.35
C ARG A 56 31.03 11.62 -1.39
N ASN A 57 30.39 10.54 -1.84
CA ASN A 57 30.92 9.65 -2.88
C ASN A 57 31.08 10.34 -4.26
N ILE A 58 30.27 11.35 -4.58
CA ILE A 58 30.44 12.15 -5.79
C ILE A 58 31.66 13.05 -5.66
N VAL A 59 31.79 13.78 -4.55
CA VAL A 59 32.92 14.68 -4.30
C VAL A 59 34.24 13.91 -4.26
N CYS A 60 34.32 12.79 -3.53
CA CYS A 60 35.54 11.97 -3.50
C CYS A 60 35.97 11.53 -4.91
N ARG A 61 35.03 11.09 -5.75
CA ARG A 61 35.33 10.72 -7.15
C ARG A 61 35.72 11.92 -8.00
N HIS A 62 35.07 13.06 -7.80
CA HIS A 62 35.32 14.29 -8.56
C HIS A 62 36.74 14.83 -8.36
N TYR A 63 37.28 14.68 -7.15
CA TYR A 63 38.64 15.13 -6.78
C TYR A 63 39.67 13.99 -6.72
N ASN A 64 39.27 12.74 -7.03
CA ASN A 64 40.09 11.55 -6.82
C ASN A 64 40.68 11.49 -5.38
N PHE A 65 39.85 11.88 -4.40
CA PHE A 65 40.21 11.98 -3.00
C PHE A 65 40.06 10.63 -2.29
N ASP A 66 41.14 10.15 -1.70
CA ASP A 66 41.19 8.92 -0.90
C ASP A 66 40.95 9.27 0.57
N GLU A 67 39.68 9.19 0.96
CA GLU A 67 39.26 9.53 2.31
C GLU A 67 39.75 8.54 3.36
N ASP A 68 39.80 7.24 3.04
CA ASP A 68 40.30 6.22 3.97
C ASP A 68 41.76 6.49 4.34
N LYS A 69 42.57 6.86 3.34
CA LYS A 69 43.95 7.31 3.57
C LYS A 69 44.00 8.59 4.40
N TYR A 70 43.16 9.58 4.08
CA TYR A 70 43.11 10.83 4.84
C TYR A 70 42.77 10.57 6.32
N ILE A 71 41.78 9.73 6.60
CA ILE A 71 41.36 9.35 7.96
C ILE A 71 42.51 8.70 8.73
N GLN A 72 43.27 7.80 8.08
CA GLN A 72 44.45 7.17 8.67
C GLN A 72 45.55 8.18 9.03
N GLU A 73 45.75 9.19 8.19
CA GLU A 73 46.77 10.23 8.37
C GLU A 73 46.33 11.33 9.35
N ASN A 74 45.02 11.51 9.58
CA ASN A 74 44.43 12.63 10.35
C ASN A 74 43.59 12.15 11.54
N ALA A 75 44.21 11.40 12.45
CA ALA A 75 43.65 11.03 13.76
C ALA A 75 42.27 10.35 13.72
N GLY A 76 41.91 9.72 12.60
CA GLY A 76 40.65 8.99 12.45
C GLY A 76 39.43 9.85 12.12
N VAL A 77 39.61 11.12 11.74
CA VAL A 77 38.49 12.05 11.46
C VAL A 77 38.38 12.29 9.96
N SER A 78 37.16 12.19 9.42
CA SER A 78 36.88 12.55 8.04
C SER A 78 36.71 14.07 7.91
N PRO A 79 37.20 14.71 6.83
CA PRO A 79 36.91 16.12 6.58
C PRO A 79 35.41 16.37 6.32
N PHE A 80 34.64 15.33 5.98
CA PHE A 80 33.21 15.45 5.78
C PHE A 80 32.43 15.52 7.11
N ASP A 81 33.00 15.01 8.22
CA ASP A 81 32.33 14.98 9.53
C ASP A 81 32.06 16.41 10.04
N SER A 82 32.93 17.37 9.73
CA SER A 82 32.78 18.77 10.16
C SER A 82 31.63 19.51 9.47
N VAL A 83 31.24 19.06 8.27
CA VAL A 83 30.19 19.71 7.46
C VAL A 83 28.85 18.96 7.49
N GLN A 84 28.80 17.77 8.11
CA GLN A 84 27.63 16.88 8.08
C GLN A 84 26.36 17.55 8.62
N ASP A 85 26.41 18.15 9.81
CA ASP A 85 25.22 18.79 10.42
C ASP A 85 24.64 19.91 9.53
N ASN A 86 25.52 20.74 8.96
CA ASN A 86 25.11 21.81 8.05
C ASN A 86 24.53 21.26 6.75
N PHE A 87 25.11 20.17 6.24
CA PHE A 87 24.62 19.47 5.06
C PHE A 87 23.22 18.89 5.29
N GLU A 88 23.00 18.19 6.41
CA GLU A 88 21.70 17.61 6.75
C GLU A 88 20.63 18.70 6.91
N LEU A 89 20.96 19.81 7.57
CA LEU A 89 20.07 20.98 7.65
C LEU A 89 19.68 21.53 6.27
N GLU A 90 20.60 21.54 5.32
CA GLU A 90 20.34 21.97 3.96
C GLU A 90 19.46 20.96 3.18
N VAL A 91 19.64 19.66 3.41
CA VAL A 91 18.71 18.63 2.91
C VAL A 91 17.31 18.89 3.45
N TYR A 92 17.14 19.09 4.76
CA TYR A 92 15.84 19.36 5.37
C TYR A 92 15.16 20.61 4.79
N ARG A 93 15.91 21.67 4.48
CA ARG A 93 15.37 22.88 3.82
C ARG A 93 14.86 22.63 2.40
N ARG A 94 15.41 21.63 1.71
CA ARG A 94 15.07 21.27 0.32
C ARG A 94 14.00 20.18 0.23
N ILE A 95 13.65 19.51 1.32
CA ILE A 95 12.55 18.54 1.35
C ILE A 95 11.22 19.23 1.03
N ARG A 96 10.47 18.62 0.11
CA ARG A 96 9.09 18.97 -0.22
C ARG A 96 8.17 17.91 0.35
N LYS A 97 7.17 18.35 1.11
CA LYS A 97 6.12 17.50 1.63
C LYS A 97 5.11 17.23 0.51
N ASP A 98 5.34 16.20 -0.27
CA ASP A 98 4.41 15.74 -1.29
C ASP A 98 3.50 14.63 -0.74
N TYR A 99 2.39 15.04 -0.14
CA TYR A 99 1.46 14.09 0.45
C TYR A 99 0.70 13.25 -0.60
N MET A 100 0.65 13.69 -1.86
CA MET A 100 0.07 12.87 -2.93
C MET A 100 0.99 11.69 -3.24
N GLN A 101 2.30 11.93 -3.34
CA GLN A 101 3.29 10.86 -3.47
C GLN A 101 3.22 9.88 -2.30
N LEU A 102 3.17 10.37 -1.06
CA LEU A 102 3.06 9.51 0.13
C LEU A 102 1.77 8.67 0.13
N SER A 103 0.66 9.26 -0.31
CA SER A 103 -0.62 8.55 -0.46
C SER A 103 -0.49 7.43 -1.49
N VAL A 104 0.15 7.70 -2.64
CA VAL A 104 0.40 6.68 -3.67
C VAL A 104 1.30 5.57 -3.15
N ILE A 105 2.36 5.89 -2.39
CA ILE A 105 3.25 4.89 -1.78
C ILE A 105 2.45 3.98 -0.83
N SER A 106 1.67 4.56 0.08
CA SER A 106 0.83 3.80 1.01
C SER A 106 -0.18 2.89 0.30
N ILE A 107 -0.84 3.39 -0.75
CA ILE A 107 -1.74 2.59 -1.59
C ILE A 107 -0.98 1.41 -2.20
N ARG A 108 0.20 1.64 -2.79
CA ARG A 108 1.01 0.59 -3.41
C ARG A 108 1.44 -0.47 -2.40
N GLU A 109 1.89 -0.07 -1.22
CA GLU A 109 2.28 -1.00 -0.14
C GLU A 109 1.10 -1.88 0.30
N SER A 110 -0.08 -1.28 0.46
CA SER A 110 -1.31 -1.99 0.79
C SER A 110 -1.69 -3.02 -0.27
N LEU A 111 -1.67 -2.63 -1.56
CA LEU A 111 -1.98 -3.53 -2.68
C LEU A 111 -0.97 -4.68 -2.77
N LEU A 112 0.33 -4.39 -2.69
CA LEU A 112 1.38 -5.41 -2.66
C LEU A 112 1.21 -6.38 -1.49
N GLY A 113 0.82 -5.87 -0.31
CA GLY A 113 0.49 -6.68 0.85
C GLY A 113 -0.69 -7.63 0.61
N LYS A 114 -1.77 -7.13 -0.01
CA LYS A 114 -2.94 -7.96 -0.39
C LYS A 114 -2.55 -9.05 -1.38
N ILE A 115 -1.84 -8.69 -2.46
CA ILE A 115 -1.37 -9.64 -3.48
C ILE A 115 -0.48 -10.71 -2.85
N ARG A 116 0.50 -10.31 -2.03
CA ARG A 116 1.39 -11.23 -1.31
C ARG A 116 0.60 -12.24 -0.48
N ARG A 117 -0.33 -11.77 0.37
CA ARG A 117 -1.14 -12.65 1.22
C ARG A 117 -1.97 -13.64 0.41
N ALA A 118 -2.53 -13.22 -0.73
CA ALA A 118 -3.25 -14.12 -1.62
C ALA A 118 -2.32 -15.23 -2.15
N VAL A 119 -1.13 -14.86 -2.64
CA VAL A 119 -0.13 -15.81 -3.16
C VAL A 119 0.34 -16.78 -2.07
N GLU A 120 0.59 -16.31 -0.85
CA GLU A 120 0.96 -17.15 0.30
C GLU A 120 -0.10 -18.21 0.62
N LYS A 121 -1.40 -17.85 0.57
CA LYS A 121 -2.51 -18.77 0.82
C LYS A 121 -2.59 -19.92 -0.19
N GLU A 122 -2.13 -19.70 -1.43
CA GLU A 122 -2.18 -20.68 -2.52
C GLU A 122 -0.84 -21.43 -2.70
N ASN A 123 -0.12 -21.66 -1.60
CA ASN A 123 1.21 -22.30 -1.58
C ASN A 123 2.25 -21.55 -2.42
N ASN A 124 2.27 -20.23 -2.29
CA ASN A 124 3.24 -19.31 -2.89
C ASN A 124 3.19 -19.17 -4.42
N ILE A 125 2.20 -19.75 -5.11
CA ILE A 125 2.07 -19.64 -6.57
C ILE A 125 0.59 -19.55 -6.96
N ILE A 126 0.25 -18.50 -7.70
CA ILE A 126 -1.06 -18.32 -8.34
C ILE A 126 -0.82 -18.11 -9.84
N GLY A 127 -1.37 -19.00 -10.66
CA GLY A 127 -1.53 -18.73 -12.08
C GLY A 127 -2.65 -17.72 -12.32
N THR A 128 -2.40 -16.76 -13.21
CA THR A 128 -3.36 -15.72 -13.60
C THR A 128 -3.77 -15.83 -15.08
N PHE A 129 -2.99 -16.55 -15.88
CA PHE A 129 -3.38 -16.98 -17.23
C PHE A 129 -3.88 -18.43 -17.24
N TYR A 130 -3.12 -19.33 -16.60
CA TYR A 130 -3.54 -20.71 -16.36
C TYR A 130 -4.05 -20.87 -14.92
N ARG A 131 -4.95 -21.83 -14.69
CA ARG A 131 -5.54 -22.10 -13.37
C ARG A 131 -4.62 -22.96 -12.48
N ASN A 132 -3.31 -22.77 -12.55
CA ASN A 132 -2.34 -23.45 -11.69
C ASN A 132 -2.27 -22.80 -10.31
N ARG A 133 -2.01 -23.62 -9.28
CA ARG A 133 -1.92 -23.22 -7.87
C ARG A 133 -0.84 -24.04 -7.19
N GLY A 134 0.07 -23.39 -6.47
CA GLY A 134 1.18 -24.05 -5.76
C GLY A 134 2.20 -24.78 -6.64
N VAL A 135 2.07 -24.70 -7.97
CA VAL A 135 3.00 -25.27 -8.95
C VAL A 135 3.08 -24.34 -10.15
N HIS A 136 4.27 -24.22 -10.75
CA HIS A 136 4.46 -23.37 -11.93
C HIS A 136 3.68 -23.91 -13.14
N TYR A 137 3.09 -23.04 -13.94
CA TYR A 137 2.34 -23.46 -15.15
C TYR A 137 3.22 -24.22 -16.17
N ARG A 138 4.54 -24.00 -16.13
CA ARG A 138 5.53 -24.69 -16.98
C ARG A 138 5.74 -26.16 -16.59
N GLU A 139 5.32 -26.55 -15.38
CA GLU A 139 5.52 -27.90 -14.84
C GLU A 139 4.28 -28.80 -14.97
N SER A 140 3.10 -28.22 -15.19
CA SER A 140 1.85 -28.97 -15.34
C SER A 140 0.84 -28.23 -16.22
N GLU A 141 0.15 -28.98 -17.07
CA GLU A 141 -0.97 -28.42 -17.84
C GLU A 141 -2.11 -28.01 -16.91
N SER A 142 -2.66 -26.82 -17.15
CA SER A 142 -3.82 -26.28 -16.45
C SER A 142 -4.71 -25.56 -17.47
N PRO A 143 -6.05 -25.55 -17.28
CA PRO A 143 -6.94 -24.80 -18.15
C PRO A 143 -6.66 -23.30 -18.02
N GLU A 144 -7.09 -22.52 -19.02
CA GLU A 144 -6.94 -21.07 -19.03
C GLU A 144 -8.08 -20.37 -18.26
N TYR A 145 -7.80 -19.15 -17.80
CA TYR A 145 -8.82 -18.19 -17.40
C TYR A 145 -9.46 -17.51 -18.62
N GLU A 146 -10.65 -16.94 -18.44
CA GLU A 146 -11.29 -16.15 -19.52
C GLU A 146 -10.60 -14.79 -19.68
N THR A 147 -10.06 -14.25 -18.59
CA THR A 147 -9.36 -12.98 -18.52
C THR A 147 -8.11 -13.12 -17.66
N SER A 148 -7.10 -12.30 -17.95
CA SER A 148 -5.87 -12.21 -17.17
C SER A 148 -5.51 -10.75 -16.95
N PRO A 149 -4.86 -10.40 -15.82
CA PRO A 149 -4.42 -9.04 -15.59
C PRO A 149 -3.34 -8.65 -16.60
N ILE A 150 -3.43 -7.43 -17.10
CA ILE A 150 -2.42 -6.81 -17.96
C ILE A 150 -1.84 -5.63 -17.20
N VAL A 151 -0.51 -5.55 -17.17
CA VAL A 151 0.21 -4.56 -16.37
C VAL A 151 1.32 -3.90 -17.16
N VAL A 152 1.72 -2.72 -16.71
CA VAL A 152 2.93 -2.04 -17.17
C VAL A 152 3.92 -2.02 -16.03
N VAL A 153 5.20 -2.27 -16.33
CA VAL A 153 6.29 -2.28 -15.35
C VAL A 153 7.29 -1.16 -15.61
N HIS A 154 7.92 -0.69 -14.55
CA HIS A 154 9.04 0.24 -14.59
C HIS A 154 10.16 -0.31 -13.70
N ASN A 155 11.17 -0.92 -14.33
CA ASN A 155 12.33 -1.46 -13.63
C ASN A 155 13.47 -0.42 -13.60
N PRO A 156 13.85 0.09 -12.41
CA PRO A 156 14.85 1.15 -12.31
C PRO A 156 16.27 0.70 -12.71
N VAL A 157 16.55 -0.59 -12.85
CA VAL A 157 17.88 -1.10 -13.24
C VAL A 157 18.11 -0.99 -14.76
N PHE A 158 17.04 -0.99 -15.56
CA PHE A 158 17.11 -0.98 -17.02
C PHE A 158 16.79 0.39 -17.60
N TYR A 159 17.75 1.32 -17.51
CA TYR A 159 17.63 2.71 -17.99
C TYR A 159 17.52 2.88 -19.54
N GLY A 160 17.58 1.79 -20.31
CA GLY A 160 17.75 1.82 -21.76
C GLY A 160 16.48 1.57 -22.60
N TYR A 161 15.37 1.23 -21.97
CA TYR A 161 14.09 0.97 -22.63
C TYR A 161 12.99 1.74 -21.90
N GLY A 162 12.23 2.54 -22.64
CA GLY A 162 11.19 3.41 -22.09
C GLY A 162 9.96 3.38 -22.98
N GLY A 163 9.07 2.44 -22.70
CA GLY A 163 7.76 2.29 -23.34
C GLY A 163 6.73 1.89 -22.29
N TYR A 164 5.48 2.29 -22.48
CA TYR A 164 4.34 1.81 -21.69
C TYR A 164 3.71 0.61 -22.43
N GLU A 165 4.45 -0.49 -22.50
CA GLU A 165 3.96 -1.72 -23.12
C GLU A 165 3.29 -2.58 -22.05
N GLY A 166 2.04 -2.96 -22.31
CA GLY A 166 1.28 -3.81 -21.41
C GLY A 166 1.70 -5.27 -21.59
N ALA A 167 2.08 -5.92 -20.50
CA ALA A 167 2.36 -7.35 -20.47
C ALA A 167 1.25 -8.10 -19.74
N THR A 168 0.87 -9.26 -20.28
CA THR A 168 -0.08 -10.14 -19.58
C THR A 168 0.64 -10.82 -18.42
N VAL A 169 0.04 -10.77 -17.24
CA VAL A 169 0.52 -11.51 -16.07
C VAL A 169 0.09 -12.96 -16.23
N TYR A 170 1.05 -13.86 -16.29
CA TYR A 170 0.81 -15.30 -16.40
C TYR A 170 0.74 -15.96 -15.02
N GLU A 171 1.56 -15.47 -14.10
CA GLU A 171 1.72 -16.07 -12.79
C GLU A 171 2.21 -15.03 -11.77
N LEU A 172 1.80 -15.21 -10.51
CA LEU A 172 2.30 -14.50 -9.34
C LEU A 172 2.92 -15.55 -8.42
N PHE A 173 4.14 -15.32 -7.96
CA PHE A 173 4.80 -16.28 -7.08
C PHE A 173 5.78 -15.65 -6.10
N ILE A 174 6.04 -16.35 -5.00
CA ILE A 174 7.07 -15.99 -4.03
C ILE A 174 8.25 -16.94 -4.19
N ASN A 175 9.41 -16.39 -4.56
CA ASN A 175 10.60 -17.21 -4.76
C ASN A 175 11.25 -17.66 -3.45
N GLY A 176 12.31 -18.49 -3.54
CA GLY A 176 13.03 -19.00 -2.37
C GLY A 176 13.68 -17.94 -1.46
N ASN A 177 13.79 -16.68 -1.92
CA ASN A 177 14.28 -15.56 -1.13
C ASN A 177 13.14 -14.74 -0.49
N GLY A 178 11.89 -15.18 -0.62
CA GLY A 178 10.71 -14.47 -0.10
C GLY A 178 10.24 -13.29 -0.95
N LYS A 179 10.83 -13.07 -2.14
CA LYS A 179 10.46 -11.97 -3.03
C LYS A 179 9.22 -12.33 -3.85
N LEU A 180 8.23 -11.44 -3.85
CA LEU A 180 7.05 -11.53 -4.70
C LEU A 180 7.40 -11.11 -6.13
N LEU A 181 7.15 -11.99 -7.09
CA LEU A 181 7.45 -11.84 -8.50
C LEU A 181 6.17 -12.06 -9.33
N CYS A 182 6.11 -11.46 -10.51
CA CYS A 182 5.16 -11.78 -11.55
C CYS A 182 5.89 -12.30 -12.79
N THR A 183 5.39 -13.39 -13.37
CA THR A 183 5.79 -13.81 -14.72
C THR A 183 4.96 -13.03 -15.73
N LEU A 184 5.64 -12.33 -16.63
CA LEU A 184 5.07 -11.49 -17.66
C LEU A 184 5.37 -12.09 -19.04
N ASN A 185 4.38 -12.07 -19.93
CA ASN A 185 4.57 -12.41 -21.34
C ASN A 185 4.98 -11.15 -22.12
N GLY A 186 6.21 -11.15 -22.64
CA GLY A 186 6.80 -10.09 -23.44
C GLY A 186 6.35 -10.13 -24.91
N GLU A 187 6.51 -9.01 -25.62
CA GLU A 187 6.02 -8.83 -26.99
C GLU A 187 6.62 -9.82 -28.01
N ALA A 188 7.83 -10.33 -27.76
CA ALA A 188 8.47 -11.33 -28.62
C ALA A 188 8.15 -12.78 -28.22
N GLY A 189 7.20 -12.97 -27.29
CA GLY A 189 6.70 -14.27 -26.84
C GLY A 189 7.57 -14.94 -25.78
N GLU A 190 8.61 -14.26 -25.30
CA GLU A 190 9.36 -14.65 -24.11
C GLU A 190 8.58 -14.34 -22.84
N ASP A 191 8.69 -15.25 -21.87
CA ASP A 191 8.22 -15.00 -20.53
C ASP A 191 9.40 -14.58 -19.64
N PHE A 192 9.21 -13.57 -18.79
CA PHE A 192 10.23 -13.10 -17.87
C PHE A 192 9.64 -12.81 -16.49
N ASP A 193 10.45 -12.97 -15.45
CA ASP A 193 10.03 -12.71 -14.07
C ASP A 193 10.44 -11.31 -13.64
N GLU A 194 9.49 -10.55 -13.12
CA GLU A 194 9.68 -9.18 -12.68
C GLU A 194 9.25 -9.02 -11.21
N PRO A 195 9.99 -8.28 -10.38
CA PRO A 195 9.51 -7.85 -9.09
C PRO A 195 8.14 -7.19 -9.16
N ALA A 196 7.18 -7.66 -8.36
CA ALA A 196 5.85 -7.04 -8.31
C ALA A 196 5.91 -5.56 -7.90
N GLU A 197 6.93 -5.15 -7.13
CA GLU A 197 7.20 -3.76 -6.76
C GLU A 197 7.46 -2.84 -7.96
N ASN A 198 7.86 -3.39 -9.10
CA ASN A 198 8.11 -2.65 -10.33
C ASN A 198 6.85 -2.49 -11.19
N VAL A 199 5.74 -3.14 -10.82
CA VAL A 199 4.43 -2.93 -11.45
C VAL A 199 3.89 -1.54 -11.09
N GLN A 200 3.36 -0.83 -12.08
CA GLN A 200 2.71 0.47 -11.89
C GLN A 200 1.46 0.36 -11.00
N THR A 201 1.05 1.46 -10.37
CA THR A 201 -0.02 1.45 -9.36
C THR A 201 -1.35 0.94 -9.94
N GLU A 202 -1.69 1.37 -11.15
CA GLU A 202 -2.86 0.91 -11.91
C GLU A 202 -2.78 -0.59 -12.22
N GLY A 203 -1.58 -1.12 -12.48
CA GLY A 203 -1.34 -2.55 -12.67
C GLY A 203 -1.54 -3.36 -11.37
N LEU A 204 -1.10 -2.82 -10.23
CA LEU A 204 -1.33 -3.44 -8.92
C LEU A 204 -2.83 -3.47 -8.56
N LEU A 205 -3.56 -2.40 -8.89
CA LEU A 205 -5.02 -2.37 -8.76
C LEU A 205 -5.67 -3.43 -9.65
N ASN A 206 -5.25 -3.53 -10.92
CA ASN A 206 -5.77 -4.53 -11.85
C ASN A 206 -5.55 -5.96 -11.35
N ILE A 207 -4.34 -6.27 -10.87
CA ILE A 207 -4.05 -7.58 -10.25
C ILE A 207 -4.95 -7.82 -9.04
N THR A 208 -5.07 -6.83 -8.15
CA THR A 208 -5.86 -6.98 -6.91
C THR A 208 -7.33 -7.23 -7.22
N HIS A 209 -7.94 -6.44 -8.10
CA HIS A 209 -9.34 -6.64 -8.52
C HIS A 209 -9.54 -8.00 -9.19
N TRP A 210 -8.61 -8.44 -10.03
CA TRP A 210 -8.67 -9.77 -10.64
C TRP A 210 -8.61 -10.86 -9.56
N LEU A 211 -7.72 -10.73 -8.57
CA LEU A 211 -7.63 -11.69 -7.46
C LEU A 211 -8.90 -11.72 -6.61
N GLU A 212 -9.57 -10.57 -6.42
CA GLU A 212 -10.88 -10.47 -5.75
C GLU A 212 -11.98 -11.13 -6.60
N GLU A 213 -12.07 -10.81 -7.90
CA GLU A 213 -13.05 -11.37 -8.84
C GLU A 213 -12.99 -12.91 -8.89
N TYR A 214 -11.78 -13.47 -8.87
CA TYR A 214 -11.56 -14.91 -8.91
C TYR A 214 -11.46 -15.57 -7.52
N GLY A 215 -11.73 -14.82 -6.45
CA GLY A 215 -11.89 -15.32 -5.08
C GLY A 215 -10.60 -15.75 -4.38
N PHE A 216 -9.45 -15.24 -4.82
CA PHE A 216 -8.14 -15.45 -4.17
C PHE A 216 -7.90 -14.47 -3.02
N ILE A 217 -8.35 -13.24 -3.21
CA ILE A 217 -8.57 -12.32 -2.10
C ILE A 217 -10.04 -12.54 -1.73
N PRO A 218 -10.34 -12.92 -0.48
CA PRO A 218 -11.73 -12.95 -0.02
C PRO A 218 -12.38 -11.59 -0.29
N ASP A 219 -13.70 -11.50 -0.21
CA ASP A 219 -14.35 -10.19 -0.07
C ASP A 219 -13.89 -9.62 1.30
N ASP A 220 -12.64 -9.15 1.35
CA ASP A 220 -11.80 -8.82 2.50
C ASP A 220 -12.21 -7.44 2.98
N THR A 221 -13.49 -7.29 3.18
CA THR A 221 -13.89 -6.54 4.34
C THR A 221 -13.89 -7.50 5.50
N ASP A 222 -12.76 -7.57 6.22
CA ASP A 222 -12.81 -8.08 7.58
C ASP A 222 -13.88 -7.27 8.30
N ASP A 223 -14.92 -7.95 8.80
CA ASP A 223 -15.99 -7.29 9.52
C ASP A 223 -15.43 -6.51 10.74
N ASP A 224 -14.24 -6.86 11.23
CA ASP A 224 -13.49 -6.11 12.26
C ASP A 224 -12.96 -4.75 11.74
N GLU A 225 -12.70 -4.60 10.44
CA GLU A 225 -12.15 -3.37 9.83
C GLU A 225 -13.22 -2.48 9.20
N ILE A 226 -14.41 -3.01 8.86
CA ILE A 226 -15.53 -2.15 8.46
C ILE A 226 -16.07 -1.43 9.68
N THR A 227 -16.05 -0.10 9.62
CA THR A 227 -16.75 0.76 10.57
C THR A 227 -18.19 1.00 10.09
N VAL A 228 -19.17 0.82 10.97
CA VAL A 228 -20.59 1.08 10.71
C VAL A 228 -21.19 1.93 11.82
N CYS A 229 -22.33 2.57 11.53
CA CYS A 229 -23.13 3.26 12.53
C CYS A 229 -23.54 2.31 13.67
N ASP A 230 -23.26 2.69 14.93
CA ASP A 230 -23.58 1.85 16.09
C ASP A 230 -25.10 1.71 16.33
N GLU A 231 -25.90 2.66 15.86
CA GLU A 231 -27.37 2.59 15.97
C GLU A 231 -27.99 1.80 14.84
N CYS A 232 -27.66 2.10 13.59
CA CYS A 232 -28.38 1.51 12.46
C CYS A 232 -27.64 0.43 11.72
N GLY A 233 -26.30 0.34 11.81
CA GLY A 233 -25.46 -0.58 11.04
C GLY A 233 -25.21 -0.14 9.59
N SER A 234 -25.49 1.11 9.24
CA SER A 234 -25.13 1.62 7.91
C SER A 234 -23.63 1.86 7.81
N ASP A 235 -23.03 1.53 6.67
CA ASP A 235 -21.68 1.94 6.28
C ASP A 235 -21.67 3.29 5.53
N ASN A 236 -22.85 3.87 5.28
CA ASN A 236 -23.00 5.22 4.75
C ASN A 236 -22.82 6.25 5.87
N ILE A 237 -21.57 6.39 6.30
CA ILE A 237 -21.14 7.19 7.44
C ILE A 237 -19.99 8.12 7.06
N GLN A 238 -19.83 9.19 7.81
CA GLN A 238 -18.80 10.21 7.61
C GLN A 238 -18.11 10.50 8.95
N THR A 239 -16.82 10.81 8.91
CA THR A 239 -16.07 11.27 10.08
C THR A 239 -15.36 12.59 9.75
N GLN A 240 -15.25 13.47 10.73
CA GLN A 240 -14.52 14.72 10.57
C GLN A 240 -13.03 14.45 10.39
N ALA A 241 -12.38 15.35 9.65
CA ALA A 241 -10.97 15.25 9.35
C ALA A 241 -10.28 16.59 9.48
N TRP A 242 -9.06 16.54 10.02
CA TRP A 242 -8.11 17.63 9.94
C TRP A 242 -7.61 17.72 8.51
N VAL A 243 -7.88 18.85 7.87
CA VAL A 243 -7.43 19.18 6.53
C VAL A 243 -6.63 20.46 6.61
N ASP A 244 -5.43 20.49 6.02
CA ASP A 244 -4.68 21.73 5.87
C ASP A 244 -5.49 22.67 4.96
N PRO A 245 -5.95 23.83 5.46
CA PRO A 245 -6.83 24.71 4.70
C PRO A 245 -6.15 25.34 3.47
N ASN A 246 -4.82 25.45 3.47
CA ASN A 246 -4.09 26.06 2.36
C ASN A 246 -3.84 25.09 1.22
N THR A 247 -3.58 23.82 1.56
CA THR A 247 -3.23 22.78 0.57
C THR A 247 -4.40 21.83 0.27
N ARG A 248 -5.44 21.85 1.10
CA ARG A 248 -6.57 20.90 1.11
C ARG A 248 -6.17 19.45 1.32
N ILE A 249 -5.01 19.22 1.94
CA ILE A 249 -4.47 17.89 2.16
C ILE A 249 -5.02 17.34 3.48
N PHE A 250 -5.44 16.08 3.44
CA PHE A 250 -5.86 15.31 4.61
C PHE A 250 -4.67 15.07 5.54
N ILE A 251 -4.81 15.46 6.81
CA ILE A 251 -3.80 15.28 7.87
C ILE A 251 -4.15 14.06 8.73
N GLY A 252 -5.44 13.84 8.98
CA GLY A 252 -5.94 12.74 9.81
C GLY A 252 -7.41 12.92 10.13
N THR A 253 -8.07 11.86 10.60
CA THR A 253 -9.43 11.96 11.13
C THR A 253 -9.40 12.44 12.58
N THR A 254 -10.50 13.04 13.02
CA THR A 254 -10.79 13.14 14.45
C THR A 254 -11.08 11.73 14.99
N GLY A 255 -11.05 11.55 16.31
CA GLY A 255 -11.32 10.24 16.92
C GLY A 255 -12.76 9.77 16.69
N ILE A 256 -13.09 8.56 17.15
CA ILE A 256 -14.44 7.98 17.04
C ILE A 256 -15.38 8.56 18.12
N ASP A 257 -15.34 9.87 18.36
CA ASP A 257 -16.31 10.53 19.25
C ASP A 257 -17.61 10.79 18.49
N ARG A 258 -18.75 10.73 19.19
CA ARG A 258 -20.10 10.86 18.62
C ARG A 258 -20.26 12.14 17.81
N ASP A 259 -19.74 13.26 18.31
CA ASP A 259 -19.94 14.58 17.71
C ASP A 259 -19.11 14.79 16.42
N ASP A 260 -18.07 13.98 16.22
CA ASP A 260 -17.19 14.02 15.06
C ASP A 260 -17.65 13.11 13.92
N ASN A 261 -18.70 12.32 14.17
CA ASN A 261 -19.16 11.25 13.32
C ASN A 261 -20.60 11.49 12.89
N TRP A 262 -20.93 11.25 11.63
CA TRP A 262 -22.24 11.47 11.06
C TRP A 262 -22.73 10.22 10.33
N CYS A 263 -23.96 9.81 10.56
CA CYS A 263 -24.59 8.73 9.81
C CYS A 263 -25.68 9.28 8.89
N ASP A 264 -25.55 9.08 7.58
CA ASP A 264 -26.52 9.60 6.62
C ASP A 264 -27.88 8.88 6.68
N GLU A 265 -27.90 7.60 7.05
CA GLU A 265 -29.17 6.86 7.20
C GLU A 265 -29.96 7.28 8.45
N CYS A 266 -29.29 7.73 9.51
CA CYS A 266 -29.92 8.23 10.73
C CYS A 266 -30.15 9.74 10.72
N GLU A 267 -29.46 10.47 9.84
CA GLU A 267 -29.40 11.93 9.82
C GLU A 267 -29.01 12.52 11.19
N ASP A 268 -28.08 11.88 11.90
CA ASP A 268 -27.61 12.32 13.23
C ASP A 268 -26.13 11.98 13.48
N HIS A 269 -25.57 12.67 14.48
CA HIS A 269 -24.26 12.40 15.04
C HIS A 269 -24.28 11.19 15.97
N LEU A 270 -23.57 10.13 15.59
CA LEU A 270 -23.65 8.82 16.23
C LEU A 270 -22.27 8.19 16.41
N PRO A 271 -22.06 7.42 17.49
CA PRO A 271 -20.87 6.60 17.60
C PRO A 271 -20.86 5.54 16.50
N PHE A 272 -19.66 5.07 16.19
CA PHE A 272 -19.46 3.96 15.25
C PHE A 272 -18.89 2.74 15.97
N THR A 273 -19.12 1.57 15.38
CA THR A 273 -18.65 0.26 15.85
C THR A 273 -18.14 -0.54 14.66
N THR A 274 -17.53 -1.69 14.91
CA THR A 274 -17.16 -2.59 13.81
C THR A 274 -18.38 -3.33 13.27
N LEU A 275 -18.38 -3.69 11.99
CA LEU A 275 -19.44 -4.48 11.39
C LEU A 275 -19.61 -5.83 12.12
N LYS A 276 -18.51 -6.41 12.62
CA LYS A 276 -18.53 -7.65 13.39
C LYS A 276 -19.28 -7.50 14.71
N GLU A 277 -18.98 -6.46 15.48
CA GLU A 277 -19.69 -6.16 16.73
C GLU A 277 -21.18 -5.92 16.45
N PHE A 278 -21.51 -5.18 15.40
CA PHE A 278 -22.90 -4.96 15.00
C PHE A 278 -23.62 -6.26 14.60
N LYS A 279 -22.98 -7.11 13.76
CA LYS A 279 -23.51 -8.44 13.39
C LYS A 279 -23.70 -9.32 14.63
N GLY A 280 -22.78 -9.25 15.60
CA GLY A 280 -22.88 -9.92 16.89
C GLY A 280 -24.13 -9.51 17.66
N ARG A 281 -24.37 -8.20 17.83
CA ARG A 281 -25.58 -7.67 18.50
C ARG A 281 -26.88 -8.09 17.80
N MET A 282 -26.91 -8.07 16.47
CA MET A 282 -28.08 -8.55 15.72
C MET A 282 -28.33 -10.05 15.95
N GLN A 283 -27.26 -10.85 16.01
CA GLN A 283 -27.36 -12.28 16.24
C GLN A 283 -27.83 -12.59 17.67
N GLU A 284 -27.26 -11.91 18.67
CA GLU A 284 -27.69 -12.01 20.07
C GLU A 284 -29.15 -11.62 20.25
N TRP A 285 -29.60 -10.54 19.60
CA TRP A 285 -31.00 -10.15 19.57
C TRP A 285 -31.87 -11.28 19.02
N TRP A 286 -31.54 -11.83 17.85
CA TRP A 286 -32.31 -12.91 17.23
C TRP A 286 -32.40 -14.14 18.15
N ASP A 287 -31.27 -14.53 18.75
CA ASP A 287 -31.19 -15.69 19.64
C ASP A 287 -31.94 -15.48 20.96
N SER A 288 -32.19 -14.23 21.35
CA SER A 288 -33.00 -13.87 22.54
C SER A 288 -34.51 -13.94 22.32
N LEU A 289 -34.97 -13.98 21.06
CA LEU A 289 -36.41 -13.94 20.74
C LEU A 289 -37.13 -15.21 21.18
N ASP A 290 -38.34 -15.04 21.73
CA ASP A 290 -39.23 -16.16 22.00
C ASP A 290 -39.95 -16.66 20.72
N SER A 291 -40.58 -17.83 20.82
CA SER A 291 -41.24 -18.47 19.68
C SER A 291 -42.41 -17.64 19.10
N ASN A 292 -43.08 -16.81 19.91
CA ASN A 292 -44.16 -15.95 19.45
C ASN A 292 -43.60 -14.74 18.68
N GLN A 293 -42.48 -14.17 19.13
CA GLN A 293 -41.78 -13.10 18.42
C GLN A 293 -41.25 -13.60 17.08
N MET A 294 -40.60 -14.77 17.06
CA MET A 294 -40.14 -15.41 15.82
C MET A 294 -41.29 -15.69 14.86
N GLU A 295 -42.46 -16.12 15.34
CA GLU A 295 -43.64 -16.36 14.48
C GLU A 295 -44.14 -15.06 13.85
N LYS A 296 -44.17 -13.95 14.60
CA LYS A 296 -44.57 -12.64 14.06
C LYS A 296 -43.62 -12.13 12.98
N ILE A 297 -42.31 -12.30 13.18
CA ILE A 297 -41.29 -11.81 12.26
C ILE A 297 -41.21 -12.68 10.99
N THR A 298 -41.21 -14.00 11.16
CA THR A 298 -41.05 -14.95 10.03
C THR A 298 -42.36 -15.27 9.30
N GLY A 299 -43.50 -15.09 9.95
CA GLY A 299 -44.81 -15.56 9.47
C GLY A 299 -45.02 -17.08 9.52
N TYR A 300 -44.07 -17.83 10.09
CA TYR A 300 -44.20 -19.28 10.24
C TYR A 300 -45.12 -19.66 11.40
N ARG A 301 -45.97 -20.68 11.19
CA ARG A 301 -46.87 -21.18 12.25
C ARG A 301 -46.17 -22.17 13.17
N GLN A 302 -46.37 -22.02 14.48
CA GLN A 302 -45.90 -22.98 15.46
C GLN A 302 -46.62 -24.33 15.33
N ASN A 303 -45.89 -25.39 14.96
CA ASN A 303 -46.41 -26.76 14.94
C ASN A 303 -45.74 -27.65 16.02
N LYS A 304 -44.44 -27.88 15.92
CA LYS A 304 -43.57 -28.52 16.89
C LYS A 304 -42.45 -27.54 17.23
N ARG A 305 -42.35 -27.13 18.49
CA ARG A 305 -41.44 -26.05 18.94
C ARG A 305 -40.01 -26.17 18.38
N GLN A 306 -39.41 -27.36 18.45
CA GLN A 306 -38.03 -27.55 17.99
C GLN A 306 -37.87 -27.47 16.45
N ALA A 307 -38.86 -27.98 15.70
CA ALA A 307 -38.85 -27.90 14.24
C ALA A 307 -39.12 -26.44 13.78
N PHE A 308 -39.98 -25.74 14.50
CA PHE A 308 -40.29 -24.34 14.28
C PHE A 308 -39.05 -23.45 14.50
N VAL A 309 -38.40 -23.51 15.67
CA VAL A 309 -37.20 -22.71 15.97
C VAL A 309 -36.09 -23.01 14.95
N LYS A 310 -35.90 -24.28 14.57
CA LYS A 310 -34.92 -24.64 13.53
C LYS A 310 -35.26 -23.99 12.18
N ALA A 311 -36.52 -23.98 11.77
CA ALA A 311 -36.95 -23.35 10.53
C ALA A 311 -36.74 -21.82 10.56
N CYS A 312 -37.05 -21.17 11.68
CA CYS A 312 -36.81 -19.73 11.87
C CYS A 312 -35.30 -19.40 11.80
N ASN A 313 -34.44 -20.21 12.43
CA ASN A 313 -32.98 -20.00 12.38
C ASN A 313 -32.40 -20.20 10.99
N ILE A 314 -32.92 -21.16 10.21
CA ILE A 314 -32.53 -21.32 8.79
C ILE A 314 -32.97 -20.10 7.99
N TRP A 315 -34.20 -19.62 8.22
CA TRP A 315 -34.71 -18.42 7.55
C TRP A 315 -33.84 -17.19 7.85
N TRP A 316 -33.46 -16.98 9.12
CA TRP A 316 -32.57 -15.91 9.52
C TRP A 316 -31.17 -16.08 8.92
N GLY A 317 -30.60 -17.29 8.96
CA GLY A 317 -29.30 -17.60 8.38
C GLY A 317 -29.19 -17.31 6.89
N ASN A 318 -30.30 -17.46 6.14
CA ASN A 318 -30.37 -17.21 4.71
C ASN A 318 -30.52 -15.73 4.33
N LYS A 319 -30.70 -14.82 5.30
CA LYS A 319 -30.81 -13.38 5.06
C LYS A 319 -29.43 -12.74 4.92
N ASN A 320 -29.29 -11.81 3.99
CA ASN A 320 -28.07 -11.00 3.87
C ASN A 320 -28.00 -9.92 4.98
N TYR A 321 -26.88 -9.20 5.04
CA TYR A 321 -26.66 -8.17 6.08
C TYR A 321 -27.74 -7.08 6.09
N ASP A 322 -28.03 -6.46 4.94
CA ASP A 322 -29.03 -5.39 4.84
C ASP A 322 -30.44 -5.86 5.21
N GLU A 323 -30.82 -7.06 4.79
CA GLU A 323 -32.11 -7.65 5.14
C GLU A 323 -32.22 -7.89 6.64
N LYS A 324 -31.17 -8.43 7.28
CA LYS A 324 -31.10 -8.63 8.73
C LYS A 324 -31.19 -7.30 9.47
N ARG A 325 -30.44 -6.30 9.02
CA ARG A 325 -30.43 -4.94 9.57
C ARG A 325 -31.81 -4.31 9.52
N LYS A 326 -32.50 -4.41 8.38
CA LYS A 326 -33.87 -3.89 8.21
C LYS A 326 -34.86 -4.56 9.18
N ILE A 327 -34.84 -5.88 9.28
CA ILE A 327 -35.70 -6.63 10.22
C ILE A 327 -35.40 -6.24 11.66
N TRP A 328 -34.12 -6.15 12.01
CA TRP A 328 -33.68 -5.74 13.34
C TRP A 328 -34.17 -4.34 13.69
N LYS A 329 -34.00 -3.34 12.81
CA LYS A 329 -34.53 -1.97 12.99
C LYS A 329 -36.05 -1.92 13.13
N GLU A 330 -36.80 -2.72 12.35
CA GLU A 330 -38.26 -2.76 12.42
C GLU A 330 -38.80 -3.31 13.75
N HIS A 331 -38.00 -4.11 14.46
CA HIS A 331 -38.43 -4.84 15.65
C HIS A 331 -37.65 -4.52 16.92
N ASN A 332 -36.61 -3.70 16.81
CA ASN A 332 -35.78 -3.22 17.91
C ASN A 332 -35.79 -1.70 17.87
N ASN A 333 -36.82 -1.09 18.48
CA ASN A 333 -36.86 0.35 18.69
C ASN A 333 -35.95 0.68 19.87
N TYR A 334 -34.77 1.22 19.60
CA TYR A 334 -34.08 2.11 20.54
C TYR A 334 -34.53 3.55 20.29
#